data_AF-A0A956R2P8-F1
#
_entry.id   AF-A0A956R2P8-F1
#
_cell.length_a   1.000
_cell.length_b   1.000
_cell.length_c   1.000
_cell.angle_alpha   90.00
_cell.angle_beta   90.00
_cell.angle_gamma   90.00
#
_symmetry.space_group_name_H-M   'P 1'
#
loop_
_entity.id
_entity.type
_entity.pdbx_description
1 polymer ?
#
loop_
_entity_poly.entity_id
_entity_poly.type
_entity_poly.pdbx_seq_one_letter_code
_entity_poly.pdbx_strand_id
1 'polypeptide(L)'
;ADLLYPHRAKIDEAYMAILVFIVSAFHGAAMIPLWKSWEGALRGWLVDGDLLGTGAFFAGSNGGVATFTSMMLGCIVGPGLVYLLLCGAMHLASGRRDVGVRKLFVRFAYTLLPIALFYHLAHNATHVFWEWSKLRRLISDPLGWGTDFFGTARAPLSALWAPETIWYLQVALVVIGHAYGIFVAQREAFRVYDGDRKASFRVHLVMIVGMVAMSMLSLWLLAQPMYMRTADI
;
A
#
# COMPACT_ATOMS: atom_id res chain seq x y z
N ALA A 1 13.05 -16.80 -2.17
CA ALA A 1 13.05 -18.27 -2.03
C ALA A 1 11.92 -18.78 -1.12
N ASP A 2 11.46 -18.00 -0.13
CA ASP A 2 10.55 -18.47 0.92
C ASP A 2 9.10 -18.77 0.48
N LEU A 3 8.61 -18.14 -0.59
CA LEU A 3 7.26 -18.39 -1.13
C LEU A 3 7.13 -19.71 -1.91
N LEU A 4 8.26 -20.36 -2.23
CA LEU A 4 8.28 -21.52 -3.12
C LEU A 4 8.24 -22.87 -2.39
N TYR A 5 8.67 -22.91 -1.13
CA TYR A 5 8.74 -24.12 -0.29
C TYR A 5 7.59 -24.17 0.73
N PRO A 6 7.29 -25.34 1.33
CA PRO A 6 6.30 -25.46 2.39
C PRO A 6 6.82 -24.80 3.68
N HIS A 7 6.58 -23.49 3.80
CA HIS A 7 6.90 -22.73 5.00
C HIS A 7 5.80 -22.89 6.05
N ARG A 8 6.16 -23.02 7.33
CA ARG A 8 5.18 -23.02 8.43
C ARG A 8 4.74 -21.58 8.69
N ALA A 9 3.75 -21.14 7.92
CA ALA A 9 3.17 -19.81 8.05
C ALA A 9 2.81 -19.49 9.52
N LYS A 10 3.48 -18.48 10.09
CA LYS A 10 3.24 -18.02 11.46
C LYS A 10 2.25 -16.87 11.47
N ILE A 11 1.52 -16.73 12.57
CA ILE A 11 0.54 -15.65 12.71
C ILE A 11 1.20 -14.27 12.76
N ASP A 12 2.40 -14.18 13.34
CA ASP A 12 3.13 -12.91 13.48
C ASP A 12 3.58 -12.38 12.12
N GLU A 13 4.05 -13.26 11.25
CA GLU A 13 4.42 -12.93 9.86
C GLU A 13 3.21 -12.48 9.04
N ALA A 14 2.04 -13.10 9.26
CA ALA A 14 0.81 -12.68 8.60
C ALA A 14 0.38 -11.27 9.01
N TYR A 15 0.45 -10.94 10.31
CA TYR A 15 0.19 -9.58 10.78
C TYR A 15 1.20 -8.58 10.21
N MET A 16 2.48 -8.92 10.18
CA MET A 16 3.52 -8.07 9.60
C MET A 16 3.25 -7.79 8.11
N ALA A 17 2.93 -8.83 7.33
CA ALA A 17 2.64 -8.70 5.90
C ALA A 17 1.45 -7.77 5.63
N ILE A 18 0.38 -7.92 6.42
CA ILE A 18 -0.82 -7.08 6.32
C ILE A 18 -0.50 -5.65 6.74
N LEU A 19 0.20 -5.46 7.87
CA LEU A 19 0.59 -4.13 8.34
C LEU A 19 1.45 -3.40 7.31
N VAL A 20 2.44 -4.07 6.70
CA VAL A 20 3.27 -3.48 5.65
C VAL A 20 2.43 -3.05 4.45
N PHE A 21 1.49 -3.89 4.01
CA PHE A 21 0.56 -3.55 2.93
C PHE A 21 -0.29 -2.33 3.28
N ILE A 22 -0.87 -2.29 4.49
CA ILE A 22 -1.74 -1.21 4.94
C ILE A 22 -0.96 0.11 5.08
N VAL A 23 0.21 0.09 5.70
CA VAL A 23 1.06 1.27 5.87
C VAL A 23 1.49 1.83 4.51
N SER A 24 1.80 0.96 3.55
CA SER A 24 2.14 1.38 2.19
C SER A 24 0.97 2.08 1.49
N ALA A 25 -0.24 1.53 1.62
CA ALA A 25 -1.45 2.14 1.05
C ALA A 25 -1.81 3.46 1.75
N PHE A 26 -1.68 3.52 3.08
CA PHE A 26 -1.89 4.72 3.88
C PHE A 26 -0.94 5.84 3.47
N HIS A 27 0.34 5.55 3.26
CA HIS A 27 1.31 6.55 2.83
C HIS A 27 0.89 7.24 1.53
N GLY A 28 0.45 6.46 0.53
CA GLY A 28 -0.07 7.02 -0.71
C GLY A 28 -1.37 7.82 -0.52
N ALA A 29 -2.29 7.30 0.30
CA ALA A 29 -3.56 7.98 0.60
C ALA A 29 -3.39 9.27 1.41
N ALA A 30 -2.35 9.38 2.26
CA ALA A 30 -2.11 10.58 3.04
C ALA A 30 -1.56 11.75 2.21
N MET A 31 -1.05 11.48 1.00
CA MET A 31 -0.45 12.50 0.13
C MET A 31 -1.40 13.08 -0.92
N ILE A 32 -2.65 12.60 -1.01
CA ILE A 32 -3.64 13.13 -1.97
C ILE A 32 -4.40 14.34 -1.39
N PRO A 33 -4.83 15.31 -2.23
CA PRO A 33 -5.64 16.45 -1.81
C PRO A 33 -6.88 16.09 -1.01
N LEU A 34 -7.49 14.96 -1.39
CA LEU A 34 -8.72 14.46 -0.79
C LEU A 34 -8.54 14.12 0.69
N TRP A 35 -7.33 13.74 1.10
CA TRP A 35 -7.01 13.51 2.51
C TRP A 35 -7.19 14.78 3.33
N LYS A 36 -6.65 15.91 2.85
CA LYS A 36 -6.76 17.21 3.55
C LYS A 36 -8.22 17.68 3.65
N SER A 37 -9.02 17.46 2.60
CA SER A 37 -10.44 17.85 2.65
C SER A 37 -11.23 16.96 3.61
N TRP A 38 -10.97 15.66 3.63
CA TRP A 38 -11.57 14.74 4.60
C TRP A 38 -11.13 15.02 6.04
N GLU A 39 -9.86 15.37 6.26
CA GLU A 39 -9.37 15.80 7.56
C GLU A 39 -10.11 17.05 8.05
N GLY A 40 -10.26 18.06 7.19
CA GLY A 40 -11.00 19.27 7.52
C GLY A 40 -12.48 19.00 7.84
N ALA A 41 -13.14 18.16 7.02
CA ALA A 41 -14.54 17.80 7.22
C ALA A 41 -14.75 16.98 8.50
N LEU A 42 -13.90 15.98 8.75
CA LEU A 42 -13.95 15.15 9.95
C LEU A 42 -13.67 16.00 11.20
N ARG A 43 -12.68 16.90 11.13
CA ARG A 43 -12.36 17.81 12.21
C ARG A 43 -13.53 18.73 12.53
N GLY A 44 -14.16 19.34 11.52
CA GLY A 44 -15.36 20.15 11.71
C GLY A 44 -16.47 19.35 12.38
N TRP A 45 -16.75 18.15 11.88
CA TRP A 45 -17.74 17.25 12.47
C TRP A 45 -17.43 16.85 13.93
N LEU A 46 -16.16 16.59 14.26
CA LEU A 46 -15.73 16.24 15.63
C LEU A 46 -15.82 17.43 16.60
N VAL A 47 -15.51 18.64 16.13
CA VAL A 47 -15.62 19.87 16.92
C VAL A 47 -17.08 20.25 17.13
N ASP A 48 -17.89 20.21 16.08
CA ASP A 48 -19.31 20.61 16.11
C ASP A 48 -20.19 19.57 16.82
N GLY A 49 -19.85 18.28 16.69
CA GLY A 49 -20.58 17.19 17.31
C GLY A 49 -20.37 17.07 18.83
N ASP A 50 -19.29 17.67 19.35
CA ASP A 50 -18.82 17.64 20.76
C ASP A 50 -19.15 16.34 21.52
N LEU A 51 -18.96 15.20 20.86
CA LEU A 51 -19.23 13.90 21.46
C LEU A 51 -18.23 13.71 22.60
N LEU A 52 -18.76 13.47 23.81
CA LEU A 52 -17.99 13.22 25.04
C LEU A 52 -17.14 14.42 25.54
N GLY A 53 -17.43 15.66 25.12
CA GLY A 53 -16.64 16.84 25.52
C GLY A 53 -15.25 16.90 24.87
N THR A 54 -15.07 16.17 23.77
CA THR A 54 -13.79 16.06 23.07
C THR A 54 -13.57 17.17 22.04
N GLY A 55 -14.55 18.06 21.82
CA GLY A 55 -14.44 19.15 20.83
C GLY A 55 -13.23 20.05 21.07
N ALA A 56 -12.87 20.31 22.33
CA ALA A 56 -11.68 21.07 22.71
C ALA A 56 -10.35 20.39 22.32
N PHE A 57 -10.32 19.05 22.23
CA PHE A 57 -9.14 18.28 21.82
C PHE A 57 -8.89 18.36 20.31
N PHE A 58 -9.95 18.45 19.52
CA PHE A 58 -9.89 18.60 18.06
C PHE A 58 -9.92 20.07 17.60
N ALA A 59 -10.18 21.01 18.52
CA ALA A 59 -10.06 22.45 18.30
C ALA A 59 -8.60 22.95 18.46
N GLY A 60 -8.31 24.17 18.00
CA GLY A 60 -7.01 24.83 18.22
C GLY A 60 -5.84 24.34 17.35
N SER A 61 -4.61 24.70 17.73
CA SER A 61 -3.39 24.41 16.94
C SER A 61 -3.07 22.91 16.83
N ASN A 62 -3.45 22.12 17.84
CA ASN A 62 -3.13 20.69 17.93
C ASN A 62 -4.21 19.80 17.30
N GLY A 63 -5.39 20.35 17.00
CA GLY A 63 -6.54 19.60 16.49
C GLY A 63 -6.31 18.93 15.13
N GLY A 64 -5.46 19.51 14.28
CA GLY A 64 -5.04 18.87 13.02
C GLY A 64 -4.26 17.58 13.26
N VAL A 65 -3.31 17.60 14.20
CA VAL A 65 -2.50 16.42 14.55
C VAL A 65 -3.37 15.32 15.18
N ALA A 66 -4.32 15.70 16.02
CA ALA A 66 -5.28 14.76 16.62
C ALA A 66 -6.15 14.09 15.54
N THR A 67 -6.76 14.89 14.65
CA THR A 67 -7.60 14.38 13.56
C THR A 67 -6.81 13.47 12.62
N PHE A 68 -5.60 13.89 12.24
CA PHE A 68 -4.70 13.09 11.42
C PHE A 68 -4.37 11.75 12.07
N THR A 69 -4.06 11.74 13.37
CA THR A 69 -3.74 10.53 14.13
C THR A 69 -4.94 9.58 14.19
N SER A 70 -6.14 10.11 14.43
CA SER A 70 -7.38 9.34 14.42
C SER A 70 -7.67 8.73 13.04
N MET A 71 -7.48 9.49 11.96
CA MET A 71 -7.62 8.98 10.59
C MET A 71 -6.57 7.92 10.26
N MET A 72 -5.32 8.09 10.71
CA MET A 72 -4.27 7.09 10.55
C MET A 72 -4.64 5.77 11.24
N LEU A 73 -5.12 5.81 12.48
CA LEU A 73 -5.60 4.62 13.18
C LEU A 73 -6.79 3.97 12.44
N GLY A 74 -7.72 4.79 11.93
CA GLY A 74 -8.81 4.33 11.07
C GLY A 74 -8.33 3.62 9.81
N CYS A 75 -7.29 4.14 9.15
CA CYS A 75 -6.65 3.51 7.99
C CYS A 75 -5.85 2.26 8.32
N ILE A 76 -5.43 2.05 9.57
CA ILE A 76 -4.82 0.78 10.00
C ILE A 76 -5.92 -0.27 10.25
N VAL A 77 -6.97 0.10 10.97
CA VAL A 77 -8.04 -0.82 11.38
C VAL A 77 -8.95 -1.18 10.20
N GLY A 78 -9.33 -0.21 9.37
CA GLY A 78 -10.31 -0.38 8.29
C GLY A 78 -9.92 -1.48 7.29
N PRO A 79 -8.77 -1.40 6.61
CA PRO A 79 -8.33 -2.45 5.70
C PRO A 79 -8.08 -3.79 6.39
N GLY A 80 -7.65 -3.79 7.66
CA GLY A 80 -7.54 -5.00 8.48
C GLY A 80 -8.90 -5.69 8.67
N LEU A 81 -9.95 -4.92 8.96
CA LEU A 81 -11.32 -5.41 9.03
C LEU A 81 -11.83 -5.91 7.66
N VAL A 82 -11.57 -5.17 6.58
CA VAL A 82 -11.92 -5.61 5.22
C VAL A 82 -11.26 -6.95 4.89
N TYR A 83 -9.99 -7.13 5.26
CA TYR A 83 -9.29 -8.39 5.06
C TYR A 83 -9.87 -9.53 5.91
N LEU A 84 -10.27 -9.26 7.15
CA LEU A 84 -10.98 -10.23 8.00
C LEU A 84 -12.35 -10.62 7.41
N LEU A 85 -13.11 -9.65 6.90
CA LEU A 85 -14.37 -9.89 6.20
C LEU A 85 -14.17 -10.71 4.93
N LEU A 86 -13.11 -10.44 4.16
CA LEU A 86 -12.74 -11.24 2.99
C LEU A 86 -12.42 -12.68 3.39
N CYS A 87 -11.69 -12.89 4.49
CA CYS A 87 -11.43 -14.23 5.04
C CYS A 87 -12.71 -14.94 5.49
N GLY A 88 -13.66 -14.22 6.09
CA GLY A 88 -14.98 -14.73 6.42
C GLY A 88 -15.79 -15.13 5.18
N ALA A 89 -15.78 -14.29 4.14
CA ALA A 89 -16.43 -14.57 2.87
C ALA A 89 -15.80 -15.80 2.18
N MET A 90 -14.48 -15.93 2.20
CA MET A 90 -13.78 -17.13 1.70
C MET A 90 -14.21 -18.40 2.47
N HIS A 91 -14.29 -18.32 3.81
CA HIS A 91 -14.73 -19.44 4.63
C HIS A 91 -16.17 -19.86 4.28
N LEU A 92 -17.08 -18.90 4.13
CA LEU A 92 -18.47 -19.16 3.72
C LEU A 92 -18.56 -19.75 2.31
N ALA A 93 -17.80 -19.20 1.36
CA ALA A 93 -17.79 -19.63 -0.04
C ALA A 93 -17.20 -21.02 -0.23
N SER A 94 -16.24 -21.43 0.61
CA SER A 94 -15.63 -22.75 0.58
C SER A 94 -16.65 -23.88 0.79
N GLY A 95 -17.62 -23.67 1.69
CA GLY A 95 -18.61 -24.68 2.08
C GLY A 95 -18.02 -25.86 2.86
N ARG A 96 -16.71 -25.88 3.14
CA ARG A 96 -16.05 -26.87 3.98
C ARG A 96 -15.69 -26.26 5.32
N ARG A 97 -16.10 -26.92 6.41
CA ARG A 97 -15.87 -26.48 7.80
C ARG A 97 -14.52 -26.94 8.37
N ASP A 98 -13.79 -27.76 7.62
CA ASP A 98 -12.46 -28.27 7.98
C ASP A 98 -11.38 -27.17 7.97
N VAL A 99 -11.56 -26.11 7.19
CA VAL A 99 -10.64 -24.96 7.12
C VAL A 99 -11.21 -23.76 7.87
N GLY A 100 -10.65 -23.47 9.05
CA GLY A 100 -11.03 -22.28 9.83
C GLY A 100 -10.52 -20.95 9.25
N VAL A 101 -11.23 -19.86 9.54
CA VAL A 101 -10.90 -18.48 9.11
C VAL A 101 -9.47 -18.09 9.44
N ARG A 102 -8.96 -18.48 10.62
CA ARG A 102 -7.58 -18.20 11.05
C ARG A 102 -6.54 -18.82 10.12
N LYS A 103 -6.79 -20.03 9.59
CA LYS A 103 -5.88 -20.70 8.65
C LYS A 103 -5.86 -19.97 7.30
N LEU A 104 -7.02 -19.50 6.85
CA LEU A 104 -7.13 -18.68 5.64
C LEU A 104 -6.40 -17.35 5.82
N PHE A 105 -6.65 -16.64 6.92
CA PHE A 105 -5.97 -15.38 7.25
C PHE A 105 -4.44 -15.52 7.19
N VAL A 106 -3.89 -16.52 7.87
CA VAL A 106 -2.43 -16.69 7.93
C VAL A 106 -1.83 -17.05 6.57
N ARG A 107 -2.45 -17.94 5.80
CA ARG A 107 -1.89 -18.36 4.50
C ARG A 107 -2.09 -17.32 3.40
N PHE A 108 -3.25 -16.67 3.35
CA PHE A 108 -3.53 -15.67 2.32
C PHE A 108 -2.82 -14.34 2.57
N ALA A 109 -2.34 -14.05 3.78
CA ALA A 109 -1.60 -12.81 4.04
C ALA A 109 -0.33 -12.70 3.17
N TYR A 110 0.36 -13.83 2.93
CA TYR A 110 1.55 -13.87 2.06
C TYR A 110 1.26 -13.54 0.60
N THR A 111 0.02 -13.73 0.15
CA THR A 111 -0.39 -13.39 -1.23
C THR A 111 -0.44 -11.87 -1.45
N LEU A 112 -0.54 -11.09 -0.36
CA LEU A 112 -0.54 -9.63 -0.40
C LEU A 112 0.88 -9.05 -0.47
N LEU A 113 1.91 -9.78 -0.02
CA LEU A 113 3.30 -9.29 0.02
C LEU A 113 3.81 -8.83 -1.36
N PRO A 114 3.66 -9.60 -2.46
CA PRO A 114 4.10 -9.16 -3.77
C PRO A 114 3.36 -7.89 -4.21
N ILE A 115 2.05 -7.81 -3.97
CA ILE A 115 1.24 -6.65 -4.32
C ILE A 115 1.73 -5.41 -3.57
N ALA A 116 1.95 -5.54 -2.26
CA ALA A 116 2.46 -4.48 -1.40
C ALA A 116 3.81 -3.96 -1.89
N LEU A 117 4.75 -4.87 -2.16
CA LEU A 117 6.11 -4.54 -2.58
C LEU A 117 6.13 -3.77 -3.91
N PHE A 118 5.44 -4.30 -4.92
CA PHE A 118 5.40 -3.70 -6.25
C PHE A 118 4.62 -2.38 -6.27
N TYR A 119 3.55 -2.28 -5.47
CA TYR A 119 2.85 -1.00 -5.28
C TYR A 119 3.76 0.05 -4.64
N HIS A 120 4.49 -0.32 -3.58
CA HIS A 120 5.44 0.60 -2.93
C HIS A 120 6.52 1.06 -3.90
N LEU A 121 7.05 0.14 -4.72
CA LEU A 121 8.05 0.47 -5.73
C LEU A 121 7.47 1.40 -6.82
N ALA A 122 6.26 1.12 -7.31
CA ALA A 122 5.58 1.95 -8.29
C ALA A 122 5.33 3.36 -7.74
N HIS A 123 4.81 3.48 -6.51
CA HIS A 123 4.52 4.75 -5.89
C HIS A 123 5.78 5.61 -5.70
N ASN A 124 6.89 5.00 -5.28
CA ASN A 124 8.15 5.70 -5.06
C ASN A 124 9.00 5.88 -6.33
N ALA A 125 8.62 5.28 -7.46
CA ALA A 125 9.41 5.33 -8.70
C ALA A 125 9.70 6.79 -9.10
N THR A 126 8.68 7.66 -9.13
CA THR A 126 8.85 9.07 -9.47
C THR A 126 9.86 9.76 -8.56
N HIS A 127 9.78 9.53 -7.25
CA HIS A 127 10.74 10.08 -6.28
C HIS A 127 12.16 9.60 -6.54
N VAL A 128 12.35 8.30 -6.74
CA VAL A 128 13.67 7.71 -7.03
C VAL A 128 14.29 8.34 -8.28
N PHE A 129 13.53 8.49 -9.38
CA PHE A 129 14.06 9.08 -10.60
C PHE A 129 14.34 10.58 -10.49
N TRP A 130 13.56 11.31 -9.70
CA TRP A 130 13.83 12.71 -9.40
C TRP A 130 15.06 12.89 -8.51
N GLU A 131 15.17 12.12 -7.44
CA GLU A 131 16.30 12.17 -6.49
C GLU A 131 17.60 11.65 -7.12
N TRP A 132 17.52 10.71 -8.06
CA TRP A 132 18.70 10.25 -8.80
C TRP A 132 19.41 11.38 -9.56
N SER A 133 18.66 12.38 -10.06
CA SER A 133 19.27 13.56 -10.68
C SER A 133 20.14 14.35 -9.69
N LYS A 134 19.67 14.48 -8.44
CA LYS A 134 20.40 15.12 -7.33
C LYS A 134 21.61 14.29 -6.91
N LEU A 135 21.42 12.96 -6.81
CA LEU A 135 22.48 12.05 -6.41
C LEU A 135 23.64 12.04 -7.42
N ARG A 136 23.36 12.03 -8.73
CA ARG A 136 24.41 12.14 -9.76
C ARG A 136 25.23 13.41 -9.60
N ARG A 137 24.56 14.52 -9.32
CA ARG A 137 25.20 15.82 -9.13
C ARG A 137 26.06 15.85 -7.86
N LEU A 138 25.58 15.26 -6.77
CA LEU A 138 26.31 15.11 -5.51
C LEU A 138 27.50 14.16 -5.62
N ILE A 139 27.40 13.07 -6.40
CA ILE A 139 28.54 12.18 -6.67
C ILE A 139 29.60 12.90 -7.52
N SER A 140 29.17 13.76 -8.44
CA SER A 140 30.08 14.54 -9.29
C SER A 140 30.85 15.58 -8.48
N ASP A 141 30.19 16.27 -7.55
CA ASP A 141 30.78 17.28 -6.65
C ASP A 141 30.33 17.07 -5.19
N PRO A 142 30.94 16.13 -4.46
CA PRO A 142 30.49 15.73 -3.12
C PRO A 142 30.76 16.79 -2.04
N LEU A 143 31.76 17.65 -2.26
CA LEU A 143 32.17 18.70 -1.31
C LEU A 143 31.72 20.10 -1.74
N GLY A 144 31.11 20.25 -2.92
CA GLY A 144 30.70 21.55 -3.46
C GLY A 144 31.89 22.45 -3.83
N TRP A 145 33.07 21.87 -4.01
CA TRP A 145 34.32 22.60 -4.28
C TRP A 145 34.54 22.81 -5.79
N GLY A 146 33.56 22.45 -6.62
CA GLY A 146 33.68 22.51 -8.08
C GLY A 146 34.54 21.38 -8.64
N THR A 147 34.87 20.37 -7.83
CA THR A 147 35.42 19.11 -8.33
C THR A 147 34.31 18.45 -9.12
N ASP A 148 34.46 18.33 -10.44
CA ASP A 148 33.46 17.70 -11.30
C ASP A 148 34.01 16.39 -11.85
N PHE A 149 33.97 15.32 -11.04
CA PHE A 149 34.58 14.03 -11.38
C PHE A 149 33.96 13.40 -12.64
N PHE A 150 32.69 13.69 -12.92
CA PHE A 150 31.93 13.10 -14.03
C PHE A 150 31.40 14.12 -15.04
N GLY A 151 31.72 15.41 -14.92
CA GLY A 151 31.18 16.44 -15.82
C GLY A 151 29.70 16.77 -15.58
N THR A 152 29.10 16.30 -14.49
CA THR A 152 27.66 16.38 -14.22
C THR A 152 27.30 17.30 -13.05
N ALA A 153 28.27 17.98 -12.43
CA ALA A 153 28.04 18.87 -11.29
C ALA A 153 27.10 20.06 -11.61
N ARG A 154 26.96 20.43 -12.89
CA ARG A 154 26.06 21.49 -13.38
C ARG A 154 24.87 20.98 -14.21
N ALA A 155 24.62 19.67 -14.23
CA ALA A 155 23.49 19.12 -14.97
C ALA A 155 22.16 19.68 -14.44
N PRO A 156 21.19 20.01 -15.31
CA PRO A 156 19.88 20.48 -14.88
C PRO A 156 19.20 19.43 -13.99
N LEU A 157 18.51 19.90 -12.95
CA LEU A 157 17.71 19.07 -12.04
C LEU A 157 16.40 18.69 -12.75
N SER A 158 16.51 17.78 -13.72
CA SER A 158 15.37 17.19 -14.40
C SER A 158 15.24 15.72 -14.02
N ALA A 159 14.00 15.21 -14.01
CA ALA A 159 13.77 13.78 -13.97
C ALA A 159 14.62 13.10 -15.06
N LEU A 160 15.24 11.98 -14.70
CA LEU A 160 16.05 11.18 -15.62
C LEU A 160 15.30 10.83 -16.91
N TRP A 161 14.01 10.53 -16.76
CA TRP A 161 13.09 10.10 -17.80
C TRP A 161 11.88 11.02 -17.86
N ALA A 162 11.21 11.04 -19.01
CA ALA A 162 9.96 11.75 -19.18
C ALA A 162 8.88 11.21 -18.21
N PRO A 163 8.01 12.08 -17.66
CA PRO A 163 6.94 11.65 -16.74
C PRO A 163 6.08 10.51 -17.29
N GLU A 164 5.83 10.48 -18.60
CA GLU A 164 5.07 9.45 -19.29
C GLU A 164 5.77 8.10 -19.21
N THR A 165 7.10 8.06 -19.38
CA THR A 165 7.90 6.84 -19.25
C THR A 165 7.87 6.29 -17.83
N ILE A 166 7.95 7.16 -16.83
CA ILE A 166 7.84 6.78 -15.42
C ILE A 166 6.45 6.18 -15.17
N TRP A 167 5.39 6.79 -15.68
CA TRP A 167 4.03 6.26 -15.56
C TRP A 167 3.89 4.84 -16.14
N TYR A 168 4.41 4.59 -17.35
CA TYR A 168 4.40 3.24 -17.93
C TYR A 168 5.14 2.22 -17.06
N LEU A 169 6.27 2.61 -16.46
CA LEU A 169 7.00 1.77 -15.52
C LEU A 169 6.16 1.48 -14.27
N GLN A 170 5.51 2.50 -13.69
CA GLN A 170 4.64 2.33 -12.52
C GLN A 170 3.51 1.33 -12.80
N VAL A 171 2.84 1.47 -13.95
CA VAL A 171 1.78 0.55 -14.38
C VAL A 171 2.33 -0.86 -14.57
N ALA A 172 3.48 -1.01 -15.23
CA ALA A 172 4.11 -2.31 -15.42
C ALA A 172 4.44 -2.99 -14.09
N LEU A 173 4.98 -2.26 -13.12
CA LEU A 173 5.27 -2.76 -11.77
C LEU A 173 4.00 -3.25 -11.07
N VAL A 174 2.92 -2.48 -11.10
CA VAL A 174 1.64 -2.88 -10.50
C VAL A 174 1.08 -4.14 -11.15
N VAL A 175 1.11 -4.23 -12.49
CA VAL A 175 0.63 -5.41 -13.23
C VAL A 175 1.45 -6.66 -12.88
N ILE A 176 2.78 -6.54 -12.80
CA ILE A 176 3.67 -7.65 -12.42
C ILE A 176 3.38 -8.12 -10.99
N GLY A 177 3.28 -7.17 -10.05
CA GLY A 177 2.95 -7.47 -8.66
C GLY A 177 1.61 -8.16 -8.50
N HIS A 178 0.60 -7.73 -9.28
CA HIS A 178 -0.73 -8.31 -9.27
C HIS A 178 -0.74 -9.73 -9.87
N ALA A 179 -0.10 -9.94 -11.02
CA ALA A 179 0.00 -11.25 -11.65
C ALA A 179 0.71 -12.26 -10.73
N TYR A 180 1.80 -11.83 -10.07
CA TYR A 180 2.48 -12.68 -9.10
C TYR A 180 1.63 -12.95 -7.85
N GLY A 181 0.91 -11.94 -7.35
CA GLY A 181 -0.04 -12.11 -6.25
C GLY A 181 -1.13 -13.14 -6.56
N ILE A 182 -1.72 -13.08 -7.76
CA ILE A 182 -2.76 -14.04 -8.20
C ILE A 182 -2.18 -15.45 -8.29
N PHE A 183 -0.99 -15.59 -8.86
CA PHE A 183 -0.30 -16.87 -8.96
C PHE A 183 -0.06 -17.51 -7.58
N VAL A 184 0.42 -16.73 -6.61
CA VAL A 184 0.61 -17.19 -5.23
C VAL A 184 -0.72 -17.54 -4.57
N ALA A 185 -1.76 -16.72 -4.76
CA ALA A 185 -3.10 -16.97 -4.22
C ALA A 185 -3.74 -18.25 -4.77
N GLN A 186 -3.57 -18.52 -6.06
CA GLN A 186 -4.04 -19.76 -6.68
C GLN A 186 -3.33 -20.97 -6.05
N ARG A 187 -2.00 -20.91 -5.92
CA ARG A 187 -1.21 -21.99 -5.34
C ARG A 187 -1.58 -22.25 -3.87
N GLU A 188 -1.79 -21.19 -3.09
CA GLU A 188 -2.22 -21.31 -1.70
C GLU A 188 -3.64 -21.87 -1.57
N ALA A 189 -4.58 -21.45 -2.41
CA ALA A 189 -5.93 -22.03 -2.43
C ALA A 189 -5.89 -23.55 -2.68
N PHE A 190 -5.10 -24.02 -3.65
CA PHE A 190 -4.93 -25.45 -3.89
C PHE A 190 -4.26 -26.20 -2.73
N ARG A 191 -3.29 -25.58 -2.04
CA ARG A 191 -2.60 -26.14 -0.87
C ARG A 191 -3.45 -26.17 0.39
N VAL A 192 -4.47 -25.33 0.50
CA VAL A 192 -5.35 -25.26 1.69
C VAL A 192 -6.41 -26.35 1.66
N TYR A 193 -6.90 -26.69 0.47
CA TYR A 193 -8.00 -27.61 0.25
C TYR A 193 -7.58 -28.98 -0.30
N ASP A 194 -6.29 -29.32 -0.21
CA ASP A 194 -5.71 -30.62 -0.58
C ASP A 194 -6.22 -31.17 -1.93
N GLY A 195 -6.33 -30.30 -2.93
CA GLY A 195 -6.73 -30.68 -4.29
C GLY A 195 -8.24 -30.68 -4.58
N ASP A 196 -9.11 -30.30 -3.64
CA ASP A 196 -10.54 -30.09 -3.93
C ASP A 196 -10.74 -28.87 -4.85
N ARG A 197 -10.90 -29.16 -6.14
CA ARG A 197 -11.02 -28.15 -7.20
C ARG A 197 -12.20 -27.21 -7.01
N LYS A 198 -13.34 -27.69 -6.48
CA LYS A 198 -14.56 -26.87 -6.36
C LYS A 198 -14.49 -25.90 -5.19
N ALA A 199 -13.95 -26.34 -4.05
CA ALA A 199 -13.75 -25.46 -2.89
C ALA A 199 -12.61 -24.46 -3.15
N SER A 200 -11.49 -24.93 -3.73
CA SER A 200 -10.34 -24.10 -4.09
C SER A 200 -10.74 -22.99 -5.08
N PHE A 201 -11.50 -23.31 -6.13
CA PHE A 201 -11.94 -22.32 -7.12
C PHE A 201 -12.84 -21.23 -6.51
N ARG A 202 -13.79 -21.60 -5.64
CA ARG A 202 -14.69 -20.64 -4.99
C ARG A 202 -13.94 -19.67 -4.07
N VAL A 203 -13.01 -20.18 -3.27
CA VAL A 203 -12.16 -19.34 -2.41
C VAL A 203 -11.25 -18.44 -3.23
N HIS A 204 -10.64 -18.99 -4.29
CA HIS A 204 -9.79 -18.23 -5.19
C HIS A 204 -10.55 -17.10 -5.89
N LEU A 205 -11.79 -17.35 -6.32
CA LEU A 205 -12.65 -16.34 -6.95
C LEU A 205 -12.94 -15.17 -6.00
N VAL A 206 -13.31 -15.46 -4.74
CA VAL A 206 -13.52 -14.42 -3.71
C VAL A 206 -12.24 -13.62 -3.49
N MET A 207 -11.08 -14.29 -3.41
CA MET A 207 -9.80 -13.63 -3.21
C MET A 207 -9.41 -12.75 -4.41
N ILE A 208 -9.59 -13.23 -5.65
CA ILE A 208 -9.31 -12.44 -6.87
C ILE A 208 -10.17 -11.18 -6.88
N VAL A 209 -11.47 -11.28 -6.57
CA VAL A 209 -12.36 -10.10 -6.53
C VAL A 209 -11.83 -9.08 -5.52
N GLY A 210 -11.42 -9.53 -4.33
CA GLY A 210 -10.80 -8.66 -3.33
C GLY A 210 -9.50 -8.03 -3.81
N MET A 211 -8.61 -8.81 -4.41
CA MET A 211 -7.33 -8.33 -4.94
C MET A 211 -7.53 -7.30 -6.06
N VAL A 212 -8.43 -7.56 -7.01
CA VAL A 212 -8.72 -6.65 -8.13
C VAL A 212 -9.32 -5.35 -7.61
N ALA A 213 -10.28 -5.41 -6.68
CA ALA A 213 -10.84 -4.21 -6.06
C ALA A 213 -9.75 -3.37 -5.37
N MET A 214 -8.85 -4.01 -4.63
CA MET A 214 -7.71 -3.32 -3.99
C MET A 214 -6.73 -2.74 -5.02
N SER A 215 -6.47 -3.43 -6.13
CA SER A 215 -5.61 -2.91 -7.19
C SER A 215 -6.25 -1.77 -7.98
N MET A 216 -7.56 -1.79 -8.21
CA MET A 216 -8.28 -0.66 -8.79
C MET A 216 -8.20 0.56 -7.86
N LEU A 217 -8.40 0.36 -6.56
CA LEU A 217 -8.23 1.43 -5.56
C LEU A 217 -6.80 1.98 -5.56
N SER A 218 -5.81 1.11 -5.64
CA SER A 218 -4.38 1.46 -5.70
C SER A 218 -4.02 2.26 -6.96
N LEU A 219 -4.50 1.84 -8.13
CA LEU A 219 -4.32 2.58 -9.39
C LEU A 219 -5.04 3.92 -9.36
N TRP A 220 -6.24 3.97 -8.78
CA TRP A 220 -6.99 5.21 -8.58
C TRP A 220 -6.23 6.18 -7.68
N LEU A 221 -5.64 5.69 -6.57
CA LEU A 221 -4.77 6.47 -5.69
C LEU A 221 -3.55 7.00 -6.44
N LEU A 222 -2.93 6.18 -7.29
CA LEU A 222 -1.78 6.57 -8.10
C LEU A 222 -2.12 7.63 -9.15
N ALA A 223 -3.36 7.63 -9.65
CA ALA A 223 -3.85 8.63 -10.61
C ALA A 223 -4.23 9.97 -9.95
N GLN A 224 -4.35 10.02 -8.63
CA GLN A 224 -4.63 11.28 -7.95
C GLN A 224 -3.41 12.21 -8.00
N PRO A 225 -3.62 13.53 -8.14
CA PRO A 225 -2.53 14.49 -8.03
C PRO A 225 -1.94 14.38 -6.63
N MET A 226 -0.63 14.17 -6.53
CA MET A 226 0.04 14.04 -5.24
C MET A 226 0.54 15.42 -4.83
N TYR A 227 0.14 15.89 -3.66
CA TYR A 227 0.77 17.08 -3.10
C TYR A 227 2.15 16.67 -2.61
N MET A 228 3.14 16.86 -3.47
CA MET A 228 4.51 16.96 -3.02
C MET A 228 4.54 18.08 -1.99
N ARG A 229 4.84 17.75 -0.74
CA ARG A 229 5.24 18.75 0.24
C ARG A 229 6.65 19.19 -0.17
N THR A 230 6.74 19.89 -1.30
CA THR A 230 7.96 20.59 -1.66
C THR A 230 8.24 21.50 -0.47
N ALA A 231 9.45 21.37 0.07
CA ALA A 231 9.99 22.46 0.85
C ALA A 231 10.11 23.60 -0.16
N ASP A 232 9.07 24.41 -0.25
CA ASP A 232 9.13 25.71 -0.90
C ASP A 232 10.08 26.52 -0.02
N ILE A 233 11.36 26.47 -0.40
CA ILE A 233 12.39 27.45 -0.05
C ILE A 233 12.35 28.55 -1.10
#